data_AF-A0A6G9CVL3-F1
#
_entry.id   AF-A0A6G9CVL3-F1
#
_cell.length_a   1.000
_cell.length_b   1.000
_cell.length_c   1.000
_cell.angle_alpha   90.00
_cell.angle_beta   90.00
_cell.angle_gamma   90.00
#
_symmetry.space_group_name_H-M   'P 1'
#
loop_
_entity.id
_entity.type
_entity.pdbx_description
1 polymer ?
#
loop_
_entity_poly.entity_id
_entity_poly.type
_entity_poly.pdbx_seq_one_letter_code
_entity_poly.pdbx_strand_id
1 'polypeptide(L)'
;MSKKHLTVVGTGPEDGSLPDDPAHPTFDNAPRWLMSEQATTVLHHDASDEFVNVIASAVYIDDGLTGALVELGPWSMSPLEARQLGDILRSLAAAADPRLE
;
A
#
# COMPACT_ATOMS: atom_id res chain seq x y z
N MET A 1 -17.29 8.92 -17.37
CA MET A 1 -15.98 8.24 -17.39
C MET A 1 -15.06 8.97 -16.42
N SER A 2 -15.03 8.54 -15.16
CA SER A 2 -14.21 9.20 -14.12
C SER A 2 -12.77 8.76 -14.29
N LYS A 3 -11.89 9.69 -14.64
CA LYS A 3 -10.44 9.47 -14.62
C LYS A 3 -10.06 9.21 -13.16
N LYS A 4 -9.76 7.95 -12.82
CA LYS A 4 -9.15 7.62 -11.53
C LYS A 4 -7.88 8.48 -11.43
N HIS A 5 -7.89 9.46 -10.55
CA HIS A 5 -6.71 10.25 -10.23
C HIS A 5 -5.76 9.32 -9.49
N LEU A 6 -4.91 8.64 -10.25
CA LEU A 6 -3.70 8.04 -9.71
C LEU A 6 -2.72 9.19 -9.50
N THR A 7 -2.69 9.73 -8.29
CA THR A 7 -1.68 10.73 -7.92
C THR A 7 -0.42 9.98 -7.54
N VAL A 8 0.59 10.00 -8.42
CA VAL A 8 1.94 9.54 -8.12
C VAL A 8 2.50 10.44 -7.03
N VAL A 9 2.59 9.93 -5.80
CA VAL A 9 3.28 10.60 -4.70
C VAL A 9 4.69 10.03 -4.66
N GLY A 10 5.69 10.88 -4.89
CA GLY A 10 7.11 10.55 -4.74
C GLY A 10 7.70 9.70 -5.86
N THR A 11 8.42 10.34 -6.77
CA THR A 11 9.52 9.65 -7.46
C THR A 11 10.58 9.40 -6.39
N GLY A 12 10.87 8.15 -6.05
CA GLY A 12 12.14 7.83 -5.39
C GLY A 12 13.32 8.42 -6.18
N PRO A 13 14.54 8.43 -5.62
CA PRO A 13 15.78 8.62 -6.41
C PRO A 13 15.71 7.92 -7.79
N GLU A 14 16.47 8.44 -8.76
CA GLU A 14 16.40 8.00 -10.17
C GLU A 14 16.65 6.49 -10.35
N ASP A 15 17.25 5.83 -9.35
CA ASP A 15 17.49 4.39 -9.30
C ASP A 15 16.32 3.56 -8.72
N GLY A 16 15.22 4.21 -8.34
CA GLY A 16 14.02 3.59 -7.77
C GLY A 16 14.14 3.21 -6.29
N SER A 17 15.22 3.59 -5.60
CA SER A 17 15.33 3.36 -4.16
C SER A 17 14.34 4.25 -3.39
N LEU A 18 13.96 3.81 -2.18
CA LEU A 18 13.10 4.56 -1.28
C LEU A 18 13.91 5.00 -0.06
N PRO A 19 13.62 6.18 0.52
CA PRO A 19 14.22 6.57 1.79
C PRO A 19 13.77 5.64 2.91
N ASP A 20 14.49 5.65 4.02
CA ASP A 20 14.04 4.99 5.25
C ASP A 20 12.65 5.50 5.66
N ASP A 21 11.73 4.57 5.93
CA ASP A 21 10.39 4.88 6.44
C ASP A 21 10.25 4.34 7.87
N PRO A 22 10.08 5.22 8.87
CA PRO A 22 9.81 4.78 10.25
C PRO A 22 8.53 3.96 10.40
N ALA A 23 7.55 4.10 9.49
CA ALA A 23 6.34 3.28 9.49
C ALA A 23 6.57 1.86 8.94
N HIS A 24 7.65 1.66 8.18
CA HIS A 24 8.05 0.38 7.61
C HIS A 24 9.54 0.13 7.85
N PRO A 25 9.94 -0.14 9.11
CA PRO A 25 11.34 -0.35 9.46
C PRO A 25 11.88 -1.62 8.80
N THR A 26 13.13 -1.58 8.37
CA THR A 26 13.84 -2.73 7.80
C THR A 26 14.90 -3.29 8.73
N PHE A 27 15.20 -4.57 8.58
CA PHE A 27 16.34 -5.17 9.28
C PHE A 27 17.64 -4.56 8.78
N ASP A 28 18.51 -4.18 9.71
CA ASP A 28 19.83 -3.60 9.45
C ASP A 28 19.84 -2.39 8.49
N ASN A 29 18.73 -1.63 8.44
CA ASN A 29 18.52 -0.55 7.47
C ASN A 29 18.73 -1.00 6.02
N ALA A 30 18.27 -2.22 5.70
CA ALA A 30 18.35 -2.76 4.36
C ALA A 30 17.67 -1.82 3.35
N PRO A 31 18.24 -1.66 2.14
CA PRO A 31 17.67 -0.77 1.15
C PRO A 31 16.32 -1.28 0.65
N ARG A 32 15.50 -0.34 0.20
CA ARG A 32 14.15 -0.58 -0.30
C ARG A 32 13.98 0.04 -1.67
N TRP A 33 13.17 -0.60 -2.52
CA TRP A 33 12.86 -0.10 -3.85
C TRP A 33 11.38 -0.14 -4.12
N LEU A 34 10.90 0.87 -4.84
CA LEU A 34 9.54 0.91 -5.32
C LEU A 34 9.43 0.09 -6.62
N MET A 35 8.56 -0.93 -6.63
CA MET A 35 8.36 -1.82 -7.78
C MET A 35 7.33 -1.28 -8.78
N SER A 36 6.45 -0.37 -8.36
CA SER A 36 5.40 0.24 -9.18
C SER A 36 4.99 1.59 -8.62
N GLU A 37 4.25 2.40 -9.39
CA GLU A 37 3.65 3.62 -8.86
C GLU A 37 2.83 3.35 -7.58
N GLN A 38 2.87 4.31 -6.65
CA GLN A 38 2.04 4.28 -5.44
C GLN A 38 0.59 4.59 -5.79
N ALA A 39 -0.35 3.95 -5.10
CA ALA A 39 -1.76 4.28 -5.16
C ALA A 39 -2.20 4.96 -3.87
N THR A 40 -2.85 6.11 -3.98
CA THR A 40 -3.41 6.84 -2.83
C THR A 40 -4.93 6.68 -2.82
N THR A 41 -5.48 6.31 -1.66
CA THR A 41 -6.92 6.30 -1.41
C THR A 41 -7.24 7.10 -0.15
N VAL A 42 -8.42 7.72 -0.10
CA VAL A 42 -8.90 8.41 1.10
C VAL A 42 -9.81 7.46 1.87
N LEU A 43 -9.46 7.13 3.10
CA LEU A 43 -10.27 6.28 3.99
C LEU A 43 -10.75 7.09 5.19
N HIS A 44 -11.92 6.74 5.71
CA HIS A 44 -12.43 7.27 6.98
C HIS A 44 -11.82 6.48 8.13
N HIS A 45 -11.31 7.19 9.13
CA HIS A 45 -10.76 6.62 10.36
C HIS A 45 -11.79 6.77 11.48
N ASP A 46 -12.60 5.73 11.67
CA ASP A 46 -13.76 5.73 12.59
C ASP A 46 -13.45 6.22 14.01
N ALA A 47 -12.26 5.91 14.54
CA ALA A 47 -11.91 6.27 15.91
C ALA A 47 -11.63 7.77 16.10
N SER A 48 -11.21 8.48 15.05
CA SER A 48 -10.96 9.93 15.10
C SER A 48 -12.00 10.75 14.32
N ASP A 49 -12.89 10.09 13.56
CA ASP A 49 -13.86 10.72 12.65
C ASP A 49 -13.21 11.61 11.57
N GLU A 50 -12.02 11.23 11.10
CA GLU A 50 -11.26 11.97 10.09
C GLU A 50 -11.10 11.18 8.79
N PHE A 51 -10.99 11.89 7.67
CA PHE A 51 -10.58 11.30 6.39
C PHE A 51 -9.07 11.41 6.23
N VAL A 52 -8.42 10.28 6.03
CA VAL A 52 -6.97 10.18 5.93
C VAL A 52 -6.56 9.61 4.58
N ASN A 53 -5.44 10.11 4.03
CA ASN A 53 -4.83 9.51 2.85
C ASN A 53 -4.08 8.24 3.28
N VAL A 54 -4.44 7.12 2.69
CA VAL A 54 -3.77 5.83 2.84
C VAL A 54 -3.04 5.53 1.54
N ILE A 55 -1.73 5.37 1.64
CA ILE A 55 -0.85 5.04 0.52
C ILE A 55 -0.72 3.51 0.46
N ALA A 56 -0.80 2.97 -0.75
CA ALA A 56 -0.50 1.58 -1.06
C ALA A 56 0.68 1.50 -2.03
N SER A 57 1.67 0.68 -1.70
CA SER A 57 2.92 0.54 -2.48
C SER A 57 3.29 -0.93 -2.66
N ALA A 58 3.84 -1.28 -3.81
CA ALA A 58 4.57 -2.54 -3.97
C ALA A 58 6.07 -2.24 -3.86
N VAL A 59 6.75 -2.90 -2.92
CA VAL A 59 8.16 -2.65 -2.62
C VAL A 59 8.98 -3.93 -2.62
N TYR A 60 10.28 -3.80 -2.83
CA TYR A 60 11.26 -4.87 -2.60
C TYR A 60 12.25 -4.41 -1.54
N ILE A 61 12.62 -5.31 -0.62
CA ILE A 61 13.59 -5.09 0.45
C ILE A 61 14.75 -6.09 0.28
N ASP A 62 15.98 -5.59 0.19
CA ASP A 62 17.19 -6.42 -0.02
C ASP A 62 17.89 -6.69 1.31
N ASP A 63 17.17 -7.32 2.23
CA ASP A 63 17.68 -7.83 3.51
C ASP A 63 17.98 -9.35 3.46
N GLY A 64 17.74 -9.99 2.32
CA GLY A 64 17.85 -11.44 2.15
C GLY A 64 16.77 -12.27 2.88
N LEU A 65 15.76 -11.61 3.47
CA LEU A 65 14.73 -12.25 4.31
C LEU A 65 13.31 -11.93 3.82
N THR A 66 13.03 -10.65 3.64
CA THR A 66 11.68 -10.10 3.45
C THR A 66 11.29 -10.03 1.98
N GLY A 67 12.21 -9.57 1.11
CA GLY A 67 11.99 -9.53 -0.33
C GLY A 67 10.83 -8.63 -0.75
N ALA A 68 9.93 -9.14 -1.60
CA ALA A 68 8.81 -8.35 -2.14
C ALA A 68 7.65 -8.27 -1.16
N LEU A 69 7.14 -7.05 -0.94
CA LEU A 69 6.02 -6.74 -0.06
C LEU A 69 5.01 -5.79 -0.71
N VAL A 70 3.80 -5.79 -0.17
CA VAL A 70 2.80 -4.75 -0.37
C VAL A 70 2.63 -4.00 0.94
N GLU A 71 2.82 -2.70 0.90
CA GLU A 71 2.59 -1.78 2.01
C GLU A 71 1.24 -1.09 1.81
N LEU A 72 0.44 -0.99 2.86
CA LEU A 72 -0.83 -0.28 2.90
C LEU A 72 -0.91 0.47 4.22
N GLY A 73 -0.78 1.80 4.20
CA GLY A 73 -0.67 2.57 5.45
C GLY A 73 0.45 1.98 6.34
N PRO A 74 0.23 1.73 7.65
CA PRO A 74 1.24 1.17 8.55
C PRO A 74 1.42 -0.36 8.43
N TRP A 75 0.75 -1.02 7.49
CA TRP A 75 0.77 -2.47 7.36
C TRP A 75 1.66 -2.90 6.19
N SER A 76 2.46 -3.94 6.40
CA SER A 76 3.23 -4.63 5.35
C SER A 76 2.74 -6.06 5.24
N MET A 77 2.59 -6.55 4.02
CA MET A 77 2.04 -7.86 3.70
C MET A 77 2.85 -8.52 2.59
N SER A 78 2.94 -9.84 2.60
CA SER A 78 3.38 -10.59 1.43
C SER A 78 2.40 -10.40 0.25
N PRO A 79 2.83 -10.63 -1.00
CA PRO A 79 1.94 -10.56 -2.15
C PRO A 79 0.73 -11.51 -2.06
N LEU A 80 0.87 -12.63 -1.33
CA LEU A 80 -0.23 -13.57 -1.09
C LEU A 80 -1.27 -12.99 -0.14
N GLU A 81 -0.83 -12.46 1.01
CA GLU A 81 -1.70 -11.83 2.01
C GLU A 81 -2.43 -10.61 1.42
N ALA A 82 -1.74 -9.80 0.60
CA ALA A 82 -2.35 -8.66 -0.08
C ALA A 82 -3.49 -9.07 -1.02
N ARG A 83 -3.31 -10.17 -1.78
CA ARG A 83 -4.39 -10.72 -2.63
C ARG A 83 -5.56 -11.23 -1.79
N GLN A 84 -5.28 -11.95 -0.71
CA GLN A 84 -6.30 -12.45 0.21
C GLN A 84 -7.10 -11.31 0.85
N LEU A 85 -6.42 -10.25 1.31
CA LEU A 85 -7.09 -9.05 1.84
C LEU A 85 -7.97 -8.39 0.77
N GLY A 86 -7.46 -8.24 -0.45
CA GLY A 86 -8.25 -7.68 -1.56
C GLY A 86 -9.53 -8.47 -1.84
N ASP A 87 -9.47 -9.81 -1.78
CA ASP A 87 -10.62 -10.69 -1.96
C ASP A 87 -11.62 -10.58 -0.79
N ILE A 88 -11.14 -10.47 0.44
CA ILE A 88 -11.97 -10.25 1.64
C ILE A 88 -12.71 -8.91 1.52
N LEU A 89 -11.99 -7.82 1.22
CA LEU A 89 -12.57 -6.49 1.09
C LEU A 89 -13.62 -6.44 -0.03
N ARG A 90 -13.33 -7.05 -1.18
CA ARG A 90 -14.29 -7.17 -2.29
C ARG A 90 -15.57 -7.89 -1.85
N SER A 91 -15.44 -8.99 -1.13
CA SER A 91 -16.59 -9.78 -0.65
C SER A 91 -17.42 -9.03 0.38
N LEU A 92 -16.78 -8.34 1.33
CA LEU A 92 -17.46 -7.52 2.33
C LEU A 92 -18.17 -6.32 1.72
N ALA A 93 -17.57 -5.67 0.71
CA ALA A 93 -18.19 -4.55 -0.01
C ALA A 93 -19.48 -4.99 -0.73
N ALA A 94 -19.45 -6.14 -1.41
CA ALA A 94 -20.64 -6.71 -2.07
C ALA A 94 -21.75 -7.05 -1.06
N ALA A 95 -21.40 -7.55 0.12
CA ALA A 95 -22.37 -7.82 1.18
C ALA A 95 -22.97 -6.54 1.78
N ALA A 96 -22.17 -5.47 1.91
CA ALA A 96 -22.59 -4.20 2.49
C ALA A 96 -23.49 -3.37 1.56
N ASP A 97 -23.26 -3.41 0.24
CA ASP A 97 -24.16 -2.83 -0.76
C ASP A 97 -24.29 -3.76 -1.99
N PRO A 98 -25.28 -4.67 -1.99
CA PRO A 98 -25.49 -5.64 -3.07
C PRO A 98 -25.84 -5.04 -4.44
N ARG A 99 -25.95 -3.71 -4.55
CA ARG A 99 -26.32 -3.01 -5.79
C ARG A 99 -25.12 -2.41 -6.54
N LEU A 100 -23.91 -2.52 -5.97
CA LEU A 100 -22.68 -1.93 -6.52
C LEU A 100 -21.92 -2.85 -7.48
N GLU A 101 -22.58 -3.87 -8.07
CA GLU A 101 -21.98 -4.77 -9.07
C GLU A 101 -21.95 -4.19 -10.49
#